data_AF-A0A925BPV3-F1
#
_entry.id   AF-A0A925BPV3-F1
#
_cell.length_a   1.000
_cell.length_b   1.000
_cell.length_c   1.000
_cell.angle_alpha   90.00
_cell.angle_beta   90.00
_cell.angle_gamma   90.00
#
_symmetry.space_group_name_H-M   'P 1'
#
loop_
_entity.id
_entity.type
_entity.pdbx_description
1 polymer ?
#
loop_
_entity_poly.entity_id
_entity_poly.type
_entity_poly.pdbx_seq_one_letter_code
_entity_poly.pdbx_strand_id
1 'polypeptide(L)' 'ESAEGVLLRNTTNQTLRIETRDVETRRTLPQSLMPGGLLKEFHSADFADLFAYLKSLSGPATPATTAR' A
#
# COMPACT_ATOMS: atom_id res chain seq x y z
N GLU A 1 4.70 -2.65 14.93
CA GLU A 1 4.74 -1.18 15.01
C GLU A 1 3.74 -0.60 14.02
N SER A 2 2.67 0.02 14.53
CA SER A 2 1.66 0.67 13.70
C SER A 2 2.21 2.01 13.23
N ALA A 3 2.18 2.27 11.92
CA ALA A 3 2.61 3.56 11.37
C ALA A 3 1.91 4.73 12.10
N GLU A 4 2.72 5.70 12.53
CA GLU A 4 2.29 6.87 13.32
C GLU A 4 1.18 7.69 12.62
N GLY A 5 1.14 7.61 11.29
CA GLY A 5 0.03 8.08 10.47
C GLY A 5 -0.03 7.38 9.11
N VAL A 6 -1.12 7.61 8.39
CA VAL A 6 -1.37 7.11 7.04
C VAL A 6 -1.19 8.26 6.05
N LEU A 7 -0.29 8.07 5.08
CA LEU A 7 -0.21 8.95 3.91
C LEU A 7 -1.20 8.46 2.85
N LEU A 8 -2.21 9.26 2.56
CA LEU A 8 -3.22 8.98 1.55
C LEU A 8 -2.96 9.88 0.33
N ARG A 9 -2.84 9.27 -0.85
CA ARG A 9 -2.81 10.01 -2.12
C ARG A 9 -4.15 9.84 -2.82
N ASN A 10 -4.83 10.95 -3.13
CA ASN A 10 -6.12 10.92 -3.79
C ASN A 10 -5.99 10.94 -5.33
N THR A 11 -7.13 10.87 -6.02
CA THR A 11 -7.23 10.88 -7.49
C THR A 11 -6.80 12.19 -8.13
N THR A 12 -6.68 13.28 -7.35
CA THR A 12 -6.15 14.58 -7.80
C THR A 12 -4.66 14.73 -7.50
N ASN A 13 -3.95 13.64 -7.19
CA ASN A 13 -2.54 13.60 -6.81
C ASN A 13 -2.17 14.43 -5.57
N GLN A 14 -3.16 14.78 -4.74
CA GLN A 14 -2.91 15.42 -3.46
C GLN A 14 -2.53 14.37 -2.42
N THR A 15 -1.50 14.65 -1.64
CA THR A 15 -1.05 13.80 -0.55
C THR A 15 -1.55 14.39 0.76
N LEU A 16 -2.36 13.62 1.49
CA LEU A 16 -2.87 13.97 2.81
C LEU A 16 -2.22 13.05 3.83
N ARG A 17 -1.68 13.63 4.91
CA ARG A 17 -1.24 12.88 6.08
C ARG A 17 -2.38 12.86 7.08
N ILE A 18 -2.78 11.66 7.50
CA ILE A 18 -3.80 11.45 8.53
C ILE A 18 -3.10 10.76 9.69
N GLU A 19 -3.02 11.41 10.85
CA GLU A 19 -2.47 10.76 12.04
C GLU A 19 -3.42 9.64 12.48
N THR A 20 -2.88 8.52 12.96
CA THR A 20 -3.71 7.35 13.32
C THR A 20 -4.74 7.68 14.41
N ARG A 21 -4.42 8.64 15.28
CA ARG A 21 -5.33 9.18 16.31
C ARG A 21 -6.52 9.96 15.76
N ASP A 22 -6.41 10.50 14.56
CA ASP A 22 -7.44 11.32 13.91
C ASP A 22 -8.35 10.45 13.00
N VAL A 23 -8.10 9.13 12.93
CA VAL A 23 -8.91 8.18 12.16
C VAL A 23 -10.07 7.68 13.01
N GLU A 24 -11.24 8.30 12.84
CA GLU A 24 -12.48 7.88 13.52
C GLU A 24 -13.01 6.54 13.00
N THR A 25 -12.88 6.25 11.70
CA THR A 25 -13.33 4.97 11.13
C THR A 25 -12.53 4.60 9.88
N ARG A 26 -12.06 3.34 9.81
CA ARG A 26 -11.40 2.77 8.63
C ARG A 26 -12.29 1.69 8.04
N ARG A 27 -12.61 1.81 6.75
CA ARG A 27 -13.49 0.87 6.04
C ARG A 27 -12.93 0.56 4.66
N THR A 28 -12.92 -0.71 4.29
CA THR A 28 -12.56 -1.17 2.95
C THR A 28 -13.74 -0.95 2.04
N LEU A 29 -13.59 -0.06 1.06
CA LEU A 29 -14.62 0.17 0.05
C LEU A 29 -14.48 -0.86 -1.09
N PRO A 30 -15.60 -1.29 -1.70
CA PRO A 30 -15.57 -2.16 -2.87
C PRO A 30 -15.05 -1.42 -4.12
N GLN A 31 -15.09 -0.09 -4.11
CA GLN A 31 -14.58 0.75 -5.17
C GLN A 31 -13.08 1.02 -4.98
N SER A 32 -12.27 0.54 -5.92
CA SER A 32 -10.83 0.80 -5.93
C SER A 32 -10.53 2.26 -6.27
N LEU A 33 -9.53 2.82 -5.59
CA LEU A 33 -8.93 4.11 -5.96
C LEU A 33 -7.92 3.99 -7.10
N MET A 34 -7.58 2.77 -7.55
CA MET A 34 -6.73 2.63 -8.72
C MET A 34 -7.46 3.18 -9.96
N PRO A 35 -6.83 4.08 -10.73
CA PRO A 35 -7.42 4.58 -11.96
C PRO A 35 -7.57 3.43 -12.97
N GLY A 36 -8.67 3.46 -13.72
CA GLY A 36 -8.89 2.53 -14.82
C GLY A 36 -7.77 2.63 -15.85
N GLY A 37 -7.25 1.49 -16.29
CA GLY A 37 -6.19 1.43 -17.29
C GLY A 37 -4.76 1.63 -16.76
N LEU A 38 -4.55 1.66 -15.44
CA LEU A 38 -3.21 1.72 -14.84
C LEU A 38 -2.26 0.63 -15.38
N LEU A 39 -2.80 -0.56 -15.64
CA LEU A 39 -2.06 -1.72 -16.16
C LEU A 39 -2.22 -1.91 -17.67
N LYS A 40 -2.84 -0.97 -18.39
CA LYS A 40 -3.20 -1.14 -19.81
C LYS A 40 -1.98 -1.18 -20.73
N GLU A 41 -0.95 -0.41 -20.39
CA GLU A 41 0.28 -0.28 -21.19
C GLU A 41 1.43 -1.16 -20.67
N PHE A 42 1.14 -2.07 -19.72
CA PHE A 42 2.15 -2.97 -19.16
C PHE A 42 2.34 -4.17 -20.07
N HIS A 43 3.60 -4.51 -20.34
CA HIS A 43 3.98 -5.72 -21.05
C HIS A 43 4.16 -6.87 -20.06
N SER A 44 4.22 -8.10 -20.57
CA SER A 44 4.41 -9.31 -19.75
C SER A 44 5.64 -9.24 -18.83
N ALA A 45 6.71 -8.54 -19.25
CA ALA A 45 7.91 -8.32 -18.44
C ALA A 45 7.63 -7.41 -17.23
N ASP A 46 6.88 -6.33 -17.44
CA ASP A 46 6.52 -5.38 -16.37
C ASP A 46 5.69 -6.06 -15.27
N PHE A 47 4.85 -7.04 -15.64
CA PHE A 47 4.12 -7.87 -14.68
C PHE A 47 5.03 -8.81 -13.89
N ALA A 48 6.07 -9.38 -14.52
CA ALA A 48 7.04 -10.23 -13.85
C ALA A 48 7.88 -9.43 -12.83
N ASP A 49 8.29 -8.22 -13.20
CA ASP A 49 9.03 -7.31 -12.33
C ASP A 49 8.15 -6.84 -11.16
N LEU A 50 6.90 -6.47 -11.42
CA LEU A 50 5.93 -6.15 -10.38
C LEU A 50 5.74 -7.33 -9.41
N PHE A 51 5.61 -8.54 -9.94
CA PHE A 51 5.45 -9.73 -9.11
C PHE A 51 6.70 -10.05 -8.29
N ALA A 52 7.90 -9.89 -8.86
CA ALA A 52 9.16 -10.03 -8.16
C ALA A 52 9.30 -9.00 -7.03
N TYR A 53 8.89 -7.75 -7.28
CA TYR A 53 8.85 -6.68 -6.29
C TYR A 53 7.85 -6.98 -5.16
N LEU A 54 6.63 -7.42 -5.47
CA LEU A 54 5.66 -7.81 -4.44
C LEU A 54 6.16 -8.98 -3.58
N LYS A 55 6.86 -9.94 -4.20
CA LYS A 55 7.52 -11.03 -3.47
C LYS A 55 8.65 -10.55 -2.56
N SER A 56 9.43 -9.56 -2.98
CA SER A 56 10.51 -9.00 -2.15
C SER A 56 9.97 -8.20 -0.96
N LEU A 57 8.82 -7.53 -1.12
CA LEU A 57 8.09 -6.91 0.00
C LEU A 57 7.52 -7.94 0.98
N SER A 58 7.27 -9.16 0.52
CA SER A 58 6.76 -10.28 1.32
C SER A 58 7.88 -11.05 2.04
N GLY A 59 8.97 -10.37 2.44
CA GLY A 59 10.07 -10.95 3.21
C GLY A 59 9.57 -11.78 4.40
N PRO A 60 10.37 -12.77 4.88
CA PRO A 60 9.91 -13.78 5.82
C PRO A 60 9.25 -13.11 7.01
N ALA A 61 8.07 -13.59 7.43
CA ALA A 61 7.41 -13.12 8.65
C ALA A 61 8.43 -13.16 9.79
N THR A 62 9.03 -12.02 10.12
CA THR A 62 9.98 -11.91 11.22
C THR A 62 9.15 -12.16 12.47
N PRO A 63 9.37 -13.26 13.23
CA PRO A 63 8.76 -13.35 14.54
C PRO A 63 9.31 -12.19 15.35
N ALA A 64 8.42 -11.39 15.92
CA ALA A 64 8.76 -10.36 16.88
C ALA A 64 9.45 -11.02 18.08
N THR A 65 10.78 -11.16 18.03
CA THR A 65 11.60 -11.55 19.18
C THR A 65 11.93 -10.27 19.95
N THR A 66 11.11 -10.07 20.97
CA THR A 66 11.39 -9.35 22.19
C THR A 66 12.82 -9.59 22.72
N ALA A 67 13.50 -8.48 23.03
CA ALA A 67 14.51 -8.25 24.06
C ALA A 67 15.65 -9.26 24.31
N ARG A 68 16.89 -8.78 24.25
CA ARG A 68 17.77 -8.72 25.44
C ARG A 68 18.87 -7.68 25.28
#